data_AF-A0A378MXN4-F1
#
_entry.id   AF-A0A378MXN4-F1
#
_cell.length_a   1.000
_cell.length_b   1.000
_cell.length_c   1.000
_cell.angle_alpha   90.00
_cell.angle_beta   90.00
_cell.angle_gamma   90.00
#
_symmetry.space_group_name_H-M   'P 1'
#
loop_
_entity.id
_entity.type
_entity.pdbx_description
1 polymer ?
#
loop_
_entity_poly.entity_id
_entity_poly.type
_entity_poly.pdbx_seq_one_letter_code
_entity_poly.pdbx_strand_id
1 'polypeptide(L)'
;MLYRRKKQLKEPQPFFNKTESGYDLVFNDQNYRLIETELNGEKIQFRAFERIVYVNNPIEPDYQTINLYVPEAYYNNGEINGYQADTAPIFLPNSVGGYMPAKAASYDKKRRDGSPGTILVALSKGYVVASVGARGRTLQKEGKYTGKAPSAIIDSKSAAHKACRFESDHWHHSLCKI
;
A
#
# COMPACT_ATOMS: atom_id res chain seq x y z
N MET A 1 -25.53 -2.67 -34.10
CA MET A 1 -25.23 -1.71 -33.01
C MET A 1 -24.69 -2.48 -31.82
N LEU A 2 -23.39 -2.40 -31.54
CA LEU A 2 -22.79 -3.01 -30.35
C LEU A 2 -22.89 -2.03 -29.17
N TYR A 3 -23.71 -2.37 -28.19
CA TYR A 3 -23.92 -1.56 -26.98
C TYR A 3 -22.69 -1.67 -26.07
N ARG A 4 -21.82 -0.66 -26.11
CA ARG A 4 -20.63 -0.55 -25.24
C ARG A 4 -21.12 -0.23 -23.83
N ARG A 5 -21.09 -1.21 -22.91
CA ARG A 5 -21.35 -0.99 -21.47
C ARG A 5 -20.48 0.17 -20.99
N LYS A 6 -21.11 1.29 -20.62
CA LYS A 6 -20.44 2.37 -19.88
C LYS A 6 -20.03 1.78 -18.52
N LYS A 7 -18.73 1.55 -18.35
CA LYS A 7 -18.16 1.16 -17.05
C LYS A 7 -18.42 2.35 -16.12
N GLN A 8 -19.31 2.19 -15.14
CA GLN A 8 -19.51 3.18 -14.08
C GLN A 8 -18.15 3.47 -13.46
N LEU A 9 -17.66 4.70 -13.63
CA LEU A 9 -16.45 5.17 -12.98
C LEU A 9 -16.82 5.30 -11.50
N LYS A 10 -16.41 4.32 -10.69
CA LYS A 10 -16.49 4.41 -9.24
C LYS A 10 -15.58 5.57 -8.83
N GLU A 11 -16.13 6.56 -8.12
CA GLU A 11 -15.33 7.65 -7.55
C GLU A 11 -14.10 7.05 -6.85
N PRO A 12 -12.89 7.59 -7.10
CA PRO A 12 -11.69 7.07 -6.46
C PRO A 12 -11.87 7.18 -4.94
N GLN A 13 -11.53 6.10 -4.23
CA GLN A 13 -11.53 6.11 -2.77
C GLN A 13 -10.75 7.35 -2.26
N PRO A 14 -11.21 8.03 -1.21
CA PRO A 14 -10.48 9.18 -0.68
C PRO A 14 -9.08 8.76 -0.19
N PHE A 15 -8.13 9.70 -0.17
CA PHE A 15 -6.84 9.45 0.48
C PHE A 15 -7.05 9.43 2.00
N PHE A 16 -6.56 8.39 2.68
CA PHE A 16 -6.82 8.17 4.11
C PHE A 16 -6.24 9.25 5.02
N ASN A 17 -5.18 9.94 4.57
CA ASN A 17 -4.51 10.98 5.32
C ASN A 17 -4.70 12.38 4.73
N LYS A 18 -5.75 12.60 3.91
CA LYS A 18 -6.06 13.93 3.38
C LYS A 18 -6.60 14.82 4.50
N THR A 19 -6.07 16.03 4.59
CA THR A 19 -6.58 17.11 5.45
C THR A 19 -6.92 18.34 4.61
N GLU A 20 -7.55 19.34 5.23
CA GLU A 20 -7.81 20.64 4.58
C GLU A 20 -6.52 21.34 4.14
N SER A 21 -5.44 21.17 4.91
CA SER A 21 -4.14 21.82 4.66
C SER A 21 -3.16 21.00 3.82
N GLY A 22 -3.48 19.75 3.45
CA GLY A 22 -2.53 18.89 2.74
C GLY A 22 -2.71 17.41 3.03
N TYR A 23 -1.65 16.77 3.51
CA TYR A 23 -1.60 15.37 3.90
C TYR A 23 -0.93 15.23 5.25
N ASP A 24 -1.57 14.53 6.19
CA ASP A 24 -0.95 14.23 7.48
C ASP A 24 0.01 13.04 7.34
N LEU A 25 1.27 13.26 7.70
CA LEU A 25 2.29 12.20 7.64
C LEU A 25 2.42 11.44 8.97
N VAL A 26 1.71 11.82 10.01
CA VAL A 26 1.53 10.99 11.20
C VAL A 26 0.58 9.84 10.85
N PHE A 27 0.91 8.63 11.28
CA PHE A 27 0.04 7.49 11.02
C PHE A 27 -1.15 7.50 11.98
N ASN A 28 -2.36 7.26 11.44
CA ASN A 28 -3.59 7.12 12.22
C ASN A 28 -4.07 5.67 12.12
N ASP A 29 -3.88 4.92 13.20
CA ASP A 29 -4.23 3.50 13.31
C ASP A 29 -5.73 3.24 13.48
N GLN A 30 -6.53 4.30 13.69
CA GLN A 30 -7.99 4.20 13.84
C GLN A 30 -8.73 4.29 12.50
N ASN A 31 -8.10 4.82 11.44
CA ASN A 31 -8.71 4.93 10.13
C ASN A 31 -8.40 3.70 9.26
N TYR A 32 -9.04 2.57 9.55
CA TYR A 32 -8.87 1.31 8.83
C TYR A 32 -10.19 0.70 8.36
N ARG A 33 -10.07 -0.24 7.41
CA ARG A 33 -11.13 -1.21 7.12
C ARG A 33 -10.70 -2.58 7.60
N LEU A 34 -11.55 -3.25 8.38
CA LEU A 34 -11.35 -4.65 8.71
C LEU A 34 -11.81 -5.50 7.51
N ILE A 35 -10.90 -6.32 6.98
CA ILE A 35 -11.17 -7.20 5.84
C ILE A 35 -11.12 -8.65 6.32
N GLU A 36 -12.16 -9.41 6.03
CA GLU A 36 -12.17 -10.87 6.11
C GLU A 36 -12.24 -11.44 4.69
N THR A 37 -11.33 -12.36 4.37
CA THR A 37 -11.28 -13.04 3.07
C THR A 37 -10.73 -14.45 3.23
N GLU A 38 -10.64 -15.19 2.14
CA GLU A 38 -10.15 -16.57 2.13
C GLU A 38 -9.03 -16.74 1.10
N LEU A 39 -8.05 -17.55 1.46
CA LEU A 39 -6.97 -17.99 0.58
C LEU A 39 -6.87 -19.51 0.69
N ASN A 40 -7.13 -20.21 -0.42
CA ASN A 40 -7.08 -21.69 -0.45
C ASN A 40 -7.95 -22.39 0.63
N GLY A 41 -9.06 -21.76 1.03
CA GLY A 41 -9.96 -22.27 2.07
C GLY A 41 -9.58 -21.88 3.50
N GLU A 42 -8.46 -21.18 3.70
CA GLU A 42 -8.09 -20.61 5.00
C GLU A 42 -8.56 -19.16 5.10
N LYS A 43 -9.22 -18.83 6.22
CA LYS A 43 -9.64 -17.45 6.51
C LYS A 43 -8.44 -16.57 6.83
N ILE A 44 -8.40 -15.39 6.24
CA ILE A 44 -7.44 -14.33 6.52
C ILE A 44 -8.20 -13.09 6.96
N GLN A 45 -7.82 -12.53 8.11
CA GLN A 45 -8.32 -11.26 8.62
C GLN A 45 -7.20 -10.25 8.78
N PHE A 46 -7.41 -9.03 8.30
CA PHE A 46 -6.42 -7.95 8.37
C PHE A 46 -7.06 -6.57 8.34
N ARG A 47 -6.36 -5.58 8.92
CA ARG A 47 -6.67 -4.16 8.78
C ARG A 47 -6.04 -3.62 7.50
N ALA A 48 -6.85 -2.94 6.69
CA ALA A 48 -6.43 -2.29 5.46
C ALA A 48 -6.45 -0.77 5.62
N PHE A 49 -5.28 -0.15 5.44
CA PHE A 49 -5.09 1.29 5.37
C PHE A 49 -4.65 1.64 3.94
N GLU A 50 -5.54 2.23 3.14
CA GLU A 50 -5.31 2.37 1.70
C GLU A 50 -5.18 3.83 1.29
N ARG A 51 -4.42 4.07 0.21
CA ARG A 51 -4.24 5.39 -0.39
C ARG A 51 -3.71 6.43 0.60
N ILE A 52 -2.75 6.02 1.45
CA ILE A 52 -2.00 6.95 2.28
C ILE A 52 -0.94 7.61 1.39
N VAL A 53 -0.93 8.94 1.31
CA VAL A 53 0.15 9.66 0.64
C VAL A 53 1.39 9.68 1.53
N TYR A 54 2.55 9.25 1.01
CA TYR A 54 3.78 9.09 1.79
C TYR A 54 4.73 10.31 1.77
N VAL A 55 4.35 11.42 1.11
CA VAL A 55 5.09 12.69 1.07
C VAL A 55 4.17 13.87 1.33
N ASN A 56 4.70 14.94 1.93
CA ASN A 56 3.90 16.12 2.29
C ASN A 56 3.40 16.89 1.05
N ASN A 57 4.24 16.94 0.01
CA ASN A 57 3.99 17.70 -1.22
C ASN A 57 4.02 16.78 -2.46
N PRO A 58 3.00 15.92 -2.67
CA PRO A 58 2.99 15.05 -3.83
C PRO A 58 2.74 15.85 -5.12
N ILE A 59 3.50 15.53 -6.16
CA ILE A 59 3.27 16.03 -7.51
C ILE A 59 2.18 15.19 -8.21
N GLU A 60 2.18 13.88 -7.92
CA GLU A 60 1.31 12.86 -8.50
C GLU A 60 0.68 12.02 -7.38
N PRO A 61 -0.26 12.57 -6.58
CA PRO A 61 -0.73 11.93 -5.35
C PRO A 61 -1.33 10.54 -5.58
N ASP A 62 -1.92 10.29 -6.74
CA ASP A 62 -2.46 8.98 -7.09
C ASP A 62 -1.39 7.88 -7.24
N TYR A 63 -0.16 8.26 -7.57
CA TYR A 63 0.99 7.37 -7.71
C TYR A 63 1.93 7.45 -6.50
N GLN A 64 1.84 8.51 -5.70
CA GLN A 64 2.66 8.71 -4.51
C GLN A 64 1.92 8.25 -3.25
N THR A 65 1.40 7.01 -3.32
CA THR A 65 0.63 6.38 -2.24
C THR A 65 1.23 5.05 -1.80
N ILE A 66 0.94 4.69 -0.56
CA ILE A 66 1.21 3.40 0.06
C ILE A 66 -0.12 2.82 0.58
N ASN A 67 -0.32 1.51 0.40
CA ASN A 67 -1.34 0.76 1.10
C ASN A 67 -0.65 -0.13 2.15
N LEU A 68 -1.15 -0.12 3.38
CA LEU A 68 -0.67 -0.95 4.47
C LEU A 68 -1.74 -2.00 4.80
N TYR A 69 -1.31 -3.26 4.89
CA TYR A 69 -2.14 -4.38 5.31
C TYR A 69 -1.47 -5.08 6.48
N VAL A 70 -2.17 -5.15 7.61
CA VAL A 70 -1.64 -5.65 8.87
C VAL A 70 -2.55 -6.77 9.37
N PRO A 71 -2.04 -7.99 9.60
CA PRO A 71 -2.85 -9.08 10.15
C PRO A 71 -3.57 -8.69 11.44
N GLU A 72 -4.86 -9.02 11.56
CA GLU A 72 -5.67 -8.65 12.73
C GLU A 72 -5.16 -9.31 14.01
N ALA A 73 -4.55 -10.50 13.89
CA ALA A 73 -3.93 -11.21 15.01
C ALA A 73 -2.94 -10.33 15.79
N TYR A 74 -2.19 -9.45 15.12
CA TYR A 74 -1.16 -8.62 15.76
C TYR A 74 -1.73 -7.55 16.68
N TYR A 75 -2.95 -7.08 16.44
CA TYR A 75 -3.66 -6.17 17.35
C TYR A 75 -4.21 -6.86 18.60
N ASN A 76 -4.21 -8.19 18.61
CA ASN A 76 -4.78 -9.01 19.67
C ASN A 76 -3.71 -9.92 20.33
N ASN A 77 -2.44 -9.51 20.28
CA ASN A 77 -1.29 -10.26 20.82
C ASN A 77 -1.16 -11.68 20.26
N GLY A 78 -1.71 -11.94 19.07
CA GLY A 78 -1.63 -13.21 18.38
C GLY A 78 -0.32 -13.38 17.60
N GLU A 79 -0.11 -14.60 17.12
CA GLU A 79 1.06 -15.01 16.36
C GLU A 79 0.63 -15.65 15.04
N ILE A 80 1.40 -15.45 13.97
CA ILE A 80 1.24 -16.15 12.70
C ILE A 80 2.61 -16.68 12.26
N ASN A 81 2.76 -18.00 12.20
CA ASN A 81 4.01 -18.69 11.81
C ASN A 81 5.26 -18.22 12.59
N GLY A 82 5.17 -18.02 13.91
CA GLY A 82 6.29 -17.55 14.72
C GLY A 82 6.48 -16.03 14.74
N TYR A 83 5.72 -15.27 13.95
CA TYR A 83 5.78 -13.81 13.93
C TYR A 83 4.68 -13.19 14.78
N GLN A 84 5.08 -12.25 15.63
CA GLN A 84 4.23 -11.37 16.41
C GLN A 84 4.33 -9.94 15.85
N ALA A 85 3.57 -9.02 16.44
CA ALA A 85 3.48 -7.64 15.99
C ALA A 85 4.82 -6.90 15.85
N ASP A 86 5.78 -7.19 16.75
CA ASP A 86 7.10 -6.57 16.84
C ASP A 86 8.21 -7.34 16.10
N THR A 87 7.89 -8.50 15.52
CA THR A 87 8.85 -9.37 14.82
C THR A 87 8.43 -9.66 13.38
N ALA A 88 7.21 -9.33 12.99
CA ALA A 88 6.67 -9.57 11.67
C ALA A 88 7.47 -8.81 10.59
N PRO A 89 7.95 -9.50 9.54
CA PRO A 89 8.58 -8.84 8.40
C PRO A 89 7.62 -7.90 7.68
N ILE A 90 8.13 -6.76 7.23
CA ILE A 90 7.40 -5.85 6.33
C ILE A 90 7.77 -6.19 4.88
N PHE A 91 6.83 -6.76 4.14
CA PHE A 91 6.96 -6.98 2.70
C PHE A 91 6.55 -5.73 1.92
N LEU A 92 7.47 -5.18 1.11
CA LEU A 92 7.28 -3.91 0.39
C LEU A 92 7.19 -4.10 -1.14
N PRO A 93 6.09 -4.65 -1.68
CA PRO A 93 5.93 -4.86 -3.12
C PRO A 93 5.64 -3.55 -3.86
N ASN A 94 6.09 -3.47 -5.11
CA ASN A 94 5.67 -2.45 -6.06
C ASN A 94 5.26 -3.09 -7.40
N SER A 95 4.44 -2.39 -8.18
CA SER A 95 3.95 -2.87 -9.49
C SER A 95 4.63 -2.17 -10.68
N VAL A 96 5.82 -1.58 -10.50
CA VAL A 96 6.54 -0.88 -11.58
C VAL A 96 7.06 -1.90 -12.58
N GLY A 97 6.81 -1.66 -13.86
CA GLY A 97 7.31 -2.48 -14.98
C GLY A 97 7.65 -1.62 -16.19
N GLY A 98 8.78 -1.86 -16.84
CA GLY A 98 9.24 -1.06 -17.98
C GLY A 98 9.37 0.44 -17.67
N TYR A 99 9.66 0.77 -16.40
CA TYR A 99 9.70 2.13 -15.85
C TYR A 99 8.37 2.91 -16.00
N MET A 100 7.24 2.23 -16.20
CA MET A 100 5.92 2.83 -16.24
C MET A 100 5.43 3.15 -14.82
N PRO A 101 4.61 4.21 -14.65
CA PRO A 101 4.04 4.53 -13.35
C PRO A 101 3.14 3.39 -12.85
N ALA A 102 3.13 3.17 -11.55
CA ALA A 102 2.34 2.13 -10.92
C ALA A 102 1.63 2.69 -9.69
N LYS A 103 0.32 2.42 -9.59
CA LYS A 103 -0.41 2.68 -8.34
C LYS A 103 -0.09 1.58 -7.33
N ALA A 104 -0.23 1.88 -6.03
CA ALA A 104 -0.18 0.87 -4.99
C ALA A 104 -1.18 -0.26 -5.32
N ALA A 105 -0.72 -1.51 -5.26
CA ALA A 105 -1.57 -2.66 -5.51
C ALA A 105 -2.51 -2.90 -4.31
N SER A 106 -3.76 -3.24 -4.62
CA SER A 106 -4.76 -3.68 -3.65
C SER A 106 -4.61 -5.17 -3.32
N TYR A 107 -5.05 -5.57 -2.12
CA TYR A 107 -4.97 -6.96 -1.64
C TYR A 107 -5.72 -7.95 -2.56
N ASP A 108 -6.82 -7.51 -3.18
CA ASP A 108 -7.68 -8.32 -4.05
C ASP A 108 -7.16 -8.44 -5.48
N LYS A 109 -6.00 -7.84 -5.79
CA LYS A 109 -5.37 -7.91 -7.11
C LYS A 109 -4.83 -9.32 -7.37
N LYS A 110 -5.52 -10.07 -8.23
CA LYS A 110 -5.08 -11.39 -8.72
C LYS A 110 -3.90 -11.26 -9.69
N ARG A 111 -3.11 -12.33 -9.79
CA ARG A 111 -2.10 -12.48 -10.83
C ARG A 111 -2.75 -12.72 -12.19
N ARG A 112 -1.95 -12.61 -13.27
CA ARG A 112 -2.44 -12.74 -14.65
C ARG A 112 -3.05 -14.11 -14.96
N ASP A 113 -2.56 -15.14 -14.29
CA ASP A 113 -3.05 -16.52 -14.36
C ASP A 113 -4.29 -16.78 -13.47
N GLY A 114 -4.81 -15.75 -12.80
CA GLY A 114 -5.95 -15.85 -11.90
C GLY A 114 -5.60 -16.39 -10.51
N SER A 115 -4.35 -16.77 -10.26
CA SER A 115 -3.90 -17.20 -8.94
C SER A 115 -3.90 -16.05 -7.92
N PRO A 116 -3.92 -16.35 -6.62
CA PRO A 116 -3.93 -15.34 -5.57
C PRO A 116 -2.77 -14.34 -5.69
N GLY A 117 -3.06 -13.08 -5.34
CA GLY A 117 -2.07 -12.02 -5.31
C GLY A 117 -0.98 -12.29 -4.27
N THR A 118 0.24 -11.79 -4.52
CA THR A 118 1.37 -11.89 -3.57
C THR A 118 1.06 -11.24 -2.23
N ILE A 119 0.17 -10.24 -2.19
CA ILE A 119 -0.23 -9.55 -0.97
C ILE A 119 -0.99 -10.51 -0.03
N LEU A 120 -2.00 -11.23 -0.52
CA LEU A 120 -2.74 -12.20 0.30
C LEU A 120 -1.85 -13.36 0.75
N VAL A 121 -0.95 -13.83 -0.12
CA VAL A 121 0.02 -14.87 0.24
C VAL A 121 0.98 -14.38 1.34
N ALA A 122 1.46 -13.13 1.27
CA ALA A 122 2.33 -12.58 2.31
C ALA A 122 1.58 -12.44 3.64
N LEU A 123 0.33 -11.97 3.62
CA LEU A 123 -0.52 -11.86 4.81
C LEU A 123 -0.77 -13.23 5.47
N SER A 124 -1.06 -14.28 4.69
CA SER A 124 -1.24 -15.63 5.25
C SER A 124 0.03 -16.21 5.86
N LYS A 125 1.20 -15.68 5.49
CA LYS A 125 2.48 -16.07 6.07
C LYS A 125 2.88 -15.25 7.30
N GLY A 126 2.08 -14.26 7.70
CA GLY A 126 2.36 -13.40 8.85
C GLY A 126 3.19 -12.16 8.50
N TYR A 127 3.21 -11.73 7.24
CA TYR A 127 3.91 -10.50 6.88
C TYR A 127 2.95 -9.32 6.98
N VAL A 128 3.47 -8.21 7.47
CA VAL A 128 2.86 -6.89 7.21
C VAL A 128 3.18 -6.52 5.77
N VAL A 129 2.21 -5.99 5.02
CA VAL A 129 2.42 -5.64 3.61
C VAL A 129 2.30 -4.14 3.40
N ALA A 130 3.36 -3.55 2.85
CA ALA A 130 3.48 -2.16 2.46
C ALA A 130 3.51 -2.04 0.93
N SER A 131 2.35 -2.04 0.30
CA SER A 131 2.24 -1.98 -1.16
C SER A 131 2.42 -0.54 -1.66
N VAL A 132 3.41 -0.32 -2.54
CA VAL A 132 3.88 1.02 -2.91
C VAL A 132 3.50 1.38 -4.34
N GLY A 133 2.96 2.59 -4.48
CA GLY A 133 2.86 3.30 -5.74
C GLY A 133 4.12 4.12 -6.02
N ALA A 134 4.46 4.25 -7.30
CA ALA A 134 5.56 5.08 -7.76
C ALA A 134 5.24 5.75 -9.09
N ARG A 135 5.81 6.94 -9.30
CA ARG A 135 5.83 7.64 -10.58
C ARG A 135 6.67 6.87 -11.59
N GLY A 136 6.47 7.20 -12.87
CA GLY A 136 7.20 6.56 -13.96
C GLY A 136 7.22 7.39 -15.23
N ARG A 137 7.95 6.90 -16.23
CA ARG A 137 8.50 7.68 -17.35
C ARG A 137 7.49 8.36 -18.27
N THR A 138 6.20 8.06 -18.13
CA THR A 138 5.11 8.59 -18.96
C THR A 138 4.24 9.62 -18.26
N LEU A 139 4.38 9.82 -16.95
CA LEU A 139 3.60 10.84 -16.24
C LEU A 139 4.03 12.24 -16.65
N GLN A 140 3.04 13.09 -16.88
CA GLN A 140 3.21 14.48 -17.23
C GLN A 140 2.14 15.34 -16.55
N LYS A 141 2.54 16.56 -16.20
CA LYS A 141 1.65 17.62 -15.75
C LYS A 141 2.04 18.89 -16.47
N GLU A 142 1.08 19.56 -17.09
CA GLU A 142 1.30 20.83 -17.82
C GLU A 142 2.46 20.73 -18.84
N GLY A 143 2.52 19.62 -19.58
CA GLY A 143 3.56 19.37 -20.59
C GLY A 143 4.96 19.04 -20.05
N LYS A 144 5.15 19.01 -18.72
CA LYS A 144 6.41 18.62 -18.08
C LYS A 144 6.32 17.21 -17.53
N TYR A 145 7.36 16.41 -17.75
CA TYR A 145 7.42 15.06 -17.19
C TYR A 145 7.65 15.08 -15.68
N THR A 146 6.84 14.33 -14.93
CA THR A 146 6.86 14.28 -13.46
C THR A 146 7.45 12.97 -12.91
N GLY A 147 7.65 11.97 -13.78
CA GLY A 147 8.07 10.62 -13.39
C GLY A 147 9.31 10.05 -14.11
N LYS A 148 10.09 10.87 -14.83
CA LYS A 148 11.40 10.43 -15.36
C LYS A 148 12.37 10.11 -14.22
N ALA A 149 13.48 9.45 -14.53
CA ALA A 149 14.52 9.20 -13.54
C ALA A 149 14.98 10.52 -12.88
N PRO A 150 15.21 10.54 -11.56
CA PRO A 150 15.18 9.42 -10.60
C PRO A 150 13.86 9.24 -9.83
N SER A 151 12.71 9.73 -10.32
CA SER A 151 11.45 9.79 -9.56
C SER A 151 11.02 8.46 -8.93
N ALA A 152 11.09 7.35 -9.67
CA ALA A 152 10.62 6.04 -9.19
C ALA A 152 11.40 5.55 -7.95
N ILE A 153 12.72 5.75 -7.91
CA ILE A 153 13.52 5.32 -6.75
C ILE A 153 13.37 6.26 -5.56
N ILE A 154 13.16 7.56 -5.79
CA ILE A 154 12.83 8.53 -4.74
C ILE A 154 11.49 8.16 -4.08
N ASP A 155 10.50 7.81 -4.91
CA ASP A 155 9.18 7.36 -4.46
C ASP A 155 9.28 6.10 -3.60
N SER A 156 10.00 5.07 -4.06
CA SER A 156 10.21 3.84 -3.27
C SER A 156 10.95 4.07 -1.95
N LYS A 157 11.97 4.95 -1.94
CA LYS A 157 12.68 5.31 -0.69
C LYS A 157 11.77 6.06 0.29
N SER A 158 10.96 6.99 -0.21
CA SER A 158 10.02 7.75 0.61
C SER A 158 8.96 6.83 1.22
N ALA A 159 8.45 5.88 0.43
CA ALA A 159 7.50 4.88 0.91
C ALA A 159 8.12 3.92 1.93
N ALA A 160 9.37 3.48 1.73
CA ALA A 160 10.10 2.67 2.70
C ALA A 160 10.27 3.41 4.03
N HIS A 161 10.67 4.69 3.98
CA HIS A 161 10.76 5.53 5.18
C HIS A 161 9.40 5.65 5.89
N LYS A 162 8.30 5.82 5.14
CA LYS A 162 6.95 5.87 5.70
C LYS A 162 6.54 4.55 6.36
N ALA A 163 6.85 3.40 5.74
CA ALA A 163 6.57 2.08 6.30
C ALA A 163 7.33 1.84 7.62
N CYS A 164 8.59 2.25 7.68
CA CYS A 164 9.40 2.20 8.90
C CYS A 164 8.85 3.10 10.04
N ARG A 165 8.29 4.27 9.69
CA ARG A 165 7.62 5.13 10.69
C ARG A 165 6.32 4.53 11.21
N PHE A 166 5.53 3.89 10.34
CA PHE A 166 4.31 3.17 10.76
C PHE A 166 4.64 2.14 11.85
N GLU A 167 5.73 1.40 11.69
CA GLU A 167 6.18 0.44 12.68
C GLU A 167 6.52 1.10 14.02
N SER A 168 7.31 2.18 13.98
CA SER A 168 7.80 2.87 15.19
C SER A 168 6.70 3.57 16.00
N ASP A 169 5.67 4.08 15.33
CA ASP A 169 4.57 4.79 15.98
C ASP A 169 3.54 3.83 16.62
N HIS A 170 3.45 2.59 16.13
CA HIS A 170 2.42 1.63 16.52
C HIS A 170 2.93 0.49 17.41
N TRP A 171 4.16 0.01 17.14
CA TRP A 171 4.83 -1.00 17.93
C TRP A 171 6.03 -0.33 18.60
N HIS A 172 6.12 -0.37 19.93
CA HIS A 172 7.14 0.35 20.72
C HIS A 172 8.60 -0.08 20.42
N HIS A 173 8.81 -0.97 19.46
CA HIS A 173 10.11 -1.39 18.94
C HIS A 173 10.13 -1.21 17.42
N SER A 174 11.14 -0.46 16.93
CA SER A 174 11.38 -0.25 15.51
C SER A 174 12.44 -1.23 15.00
N LEU A 175 12.08 -2.12 14.06
CA LEU A 175 13.02 -2.92 13.29
C LEU A 175 13.76 -2.06 12.25
N CYS A 176 13.15 -0.97 11.79
CA CYS A 176 13.79 0.02 10.92
C CYS A 176 14.61 1.06 11.68
N LYS A 177 15.79 0.69 12.19
CA LYS A 177 16.82 1.68 12.55
C LYS A 177 17.49 2.19 11.26
N ILE A 178 16.92 3.23 10.63
CA ILE A 178 17.55 3.97 9.52
C ILE A 178 18.21 5.23 10.06
#